data_AF-A0A535ZM57-F1
#
_entry.id   AF-A0A535ZM57-F1
#
_cell.length_a   1.000
_cell.length_b   1.000
_cell.length_c   1.000
_cell.angle_alpha   90.00
_cell.angle_beta   90.00
_cell.angle_gamma   90.00
#
_symmetry.space_group_name_H-M   'P 1'
#
loop_
_entity.id
_entity.type
_entity.pdbx_description
1 polymer ?
#
loop_
_entity_poly.entity_id
_entity_poly.type
_entity_poly.pdbx_seq_one_letter_code
_entity_poly.pdbx_strand_id
1 'polypeptide(L)'
;MKPRILLVALLFASLIPTTASAAARVQVLTGSTPDMRIMPSNSFTVADSSELTGIRINLPVPVCDATNSSVCDDLTLLNLQDGFDLRPRVTVPFTGPIDVSTVTAADLYVTGPGGFSTPITQLVWDPKTNVLAGTPSDFLRESTNYSVVVTSGIKDTSGRSVIACTGVCSSTFTTETATPELANMRASLDSGDAYARAGITDRGATFLQAGVRDVFPAATVTEIERGDQVYADPTKPLAFSLVPNSAVTGVGYYAFGSFLVPRYQTYADAVIPHGPTTQTPSPIGAQRVGFTLIVPAGTAPSGGWPVAIFGPGFTRSKYDLFLRGSECRQGHRDDGHGPRRPFVWPSKRRGCPPGCSRRYLLRVWPGRGPGR
;
A
#
# COMPACT_ATOMS: atom_id res chain seq x y z
N MET A 1 61.94 29.94 -79.10
CA MET A 1 60.79 29.25 -78.46
C MET A 1 61.34 28.07 -77.66
N LYS A 2 61.22 28.08 -76.32
CA LYS A 2 61.68 27.01 -75.41
C LYS A 2 60.52 26.03 -75.14
N PRO A 3 60.74 24.71 -75.13
CA PRO A 3 59.70 23.76 -74.74
C PRO A 3 59.59 23.68 -73.21
N ARG A 4 58.35 23.65 -72.70
CA ARG A 4 58.04 23.45 -71.28
C ARG A 4 57.92 21.95 -71.00
N ILE A 5 58.70 21.46 -70.03
CA ILE A 5 58.59 20.12 -69.46
C ILE A 5 57.47 20.16 -68.41
N LEU A 6 56.44 19.31 -68.56
CA LEU A 6 55.42 19.08 -67.54
C LEU A 6 55.88 17.94 -66.61
N LEU A 7 56.07 18.24 -65.33
CA LEU A 7 56.25 17.24 -64.27
C LEU A 7 54.85 16.76 -63.82
N VAL A 8 54.58 15.45 -63.90
CA VAL A 8 53.41 14.82 -63.29
C VAL A 8 53.84 14.26 -61.94
N ALA A 9 53.30 14.81 -60.84
CA ALA A 9 53.52 14.31 -59.49
C ALA A 9 52.48 13.22 -59.17
N LEU A 10 52.94 11.98 -59.02
CA LEU A 10 52.15 10.85 -58.51
C LEU A 10 52.11 10.91 -56.99
N LEU A 11 50.95 11.24 -56.44
CA LEU A 11 50.64 11.14 -55.00
C LEU A 11 50.31 9.68 -54.66
N PHE A 12 51.24 8.99 -54.00
CA PHE A 12 50.99 7.72 -53.32
C PHE A 12 50.28 8.00 -51.99
N ALA A 13 48.99 7.70 -51.90
CA ALA A 13 48.25 7.69 -50.64
C ALA A 13 48.61 6.42 -49.85
N SER A 14 49.37 6.56 -48.77
CA SER A 14 49.64 5.47 -47.83
C SER A 14 48.39 5.15 -47.01
N LEU A 15 47.82 3.96 -47.21
CA LEU A 15 46.82 3.41 -46.29
C LEU A 15 47.51 3.01 -44.98
N ILE A 16 47.39 3.86 -43.97
CA ILE A 16 47.73 3.51 -42.59
C ILE A 16 46.58 2.62 -42.08
N PRO A 17 46.83 1.36 -41.67
CA PRO A 17 45.80 0.53 -41.06
C PRO A 17 45.36 1.16 -39.74
N THR A 18 44.11 1.61 -39.69
CA THR A 18 43.45 2.02 -38.46
C THR A 18 43.31 0.79 -37.58
N THR A 19 44.04 0.75 -36.47
CA THR A 19 43.83 -0.26 -35.43
C THR A 19 42.40 -0.08 -34.90
N ALA A 20 41.52 -1.02 -35.22
CA ALA A 20 40.18 -1.07 -34.67
C ALA A 20 40.30 -1.22 -33.15
N SER A 21 40.06 -0.13 -32.42
CA SER A 21 39.98 -0.16 -30.96
C SER A 21 38.85 -1.13 -30.58
N ALA A 22 39.19 -2.21 -29.89
CA ALA A 22 38.20 -3.19 -29.45
C ALA A 22 37.17 -2.48 -28.58
N ALA A 23 35.90 -2.47 -29.00
CA ALA A 23 34.83 -1.83 -28.25
C ALA A 23 34.79 -2.39 -26.82
N ALA A 24 34.77 -1.50 -25.82
CA ALA A 24 34.72 -1.86 -24.42
C ALA A 24 33.58 -2.86 -24.15
N ARG A 25 33.84 -3.87 -23.30
CA ARG A 25 32.80 -4.82 -22.91
C ARG A 25 31.80 -4.15 -21.97
N VAL A 26 30.53 -4.52 -22.12
CA VAL A 26 29.47 -4.11 -21.20
C VAL A 26 29.73 -4.76 -19.83
N GLN A 27 29.60 -3.99 -18.76
CA GLN A 27 29.80 -4.43 -17.39
C GLN A 27 28.65 -3.96 -16.50
N VAL A 28 28.38 -4.70 -15.43
CA VAL A 28 27.48 -4.26 -14.35
C VAL A 28 28.16 -3.12 -13.59
N LEU A 29 27.44 -2.05 -13.28
CA LEU A 29 27.99 -0.94 -12.49
C LEU A 29 28.06 -1.29 -11.00
N THR A 30 29.11 -0.80 -10.33
CA THR A 30 29.39 -1.03 -8.90
C THR A 30 29.77 0.27 -8.18
N GLY A 31 29.16 1.38 -8.59
CA GLY A 31 29.38 2.72 -8.04
C GLY A 31 28.85 2.89 -6.61
N SER A 32 29.01 4.10 -6.07
CA SER A 32 28.62 4.46 -4.71
C SER A 32 27.21 5.05 -4.58
N THR A 33 26.54 5.38 -5.69
CA THR A 33 25.19 5.94 -5.73
C THR A 33 24.15 4.88 -6.13
N PRO A 34 22.87 5.00 -5.73
CA PRO A 34 21.85 3.98 -6.00
C PRO A 34 21.64 3.65 -7.47
N ASP A 35 21.79 4.63 -8.36
CA ASP A 35 21.66 4.52 -9.82
C ASP A 35 22.86 3.85 -10.50
N MET A 36 23.99 3.76 -9.80
CA MET A 36 25.25 3.23 -10.34
C MET A 36 25.60 1.85 -9.78
N ARG A 37 24.65 1.15 -9.15
CA ARG A 37 24.87 -0.22 -8.65
C ARG A 37 23.58 -1.04 -8.60
N ILE A 38 23.72 -2.32 -8.29
CA ILE A 38 22.57 -3.20 -8.06
C ILE A 38 21.78 -2.70 -6.83
N MET A 39 20.47 -2.52 -6.98
CA MET A 39 19.53 -2.25 -5.88
C MET A 39 18.51 -3.38 -5.76
N PRO A 40 18.00 -3.68 -4.56
CA PRO A 40 18.32 -3.08 -3.26
C PRO A 40 19.75 -3.38 -2.76
N SER A 41 20.23 -2.61 -1.77
CA SER A 41 21.60 -2.73 -1.21
C SER A 41 21.70 -2.17 0.21
N ASN A 42 22.23 -2.97 1.14
CA ASN A 42 22.53 -2.55 2.52
C ASN A 42 23.60 -1.46 2.61
N SER A 43 24.29 -1.11 1.51
CA SER A 43 25.13 0.09 1.48
C SER A 43 24.37 1.39 1.71
N PHE A 44 23.05 1.38 1.51
CA PHE A 44 22.16 2.53 1.75
C PHE A 44 21.29 2.29 2.97
N THR A 45 21.90 1.73 4.02
CA THR A 45 21.29 1.53 5.32
C THR A 45 22.24 2.00 6.40
N VAL A 46 21.71 2.31 7.58
CA VAL A 46 22.50 2.61 8.77
C VAL A 46 22.01 1.74 9.91
N ALA A 47 22.90 1.41 10.84
CA ALA A 47 22.52 0.67 12.04
C ALA A 47 21.52 1.49 12.87
N ASP A 48 20.43 0.84 13.28
CA ASP A 48 19.41 1.42 14.14
C ASP A 48 18.83 0.33 15.06
N SER A 49 19.23 0.36 16.33
CA SER A 49 18.78 -0.60 17.34
C SER A 49 17.32 -0.40 17.77
N SER A 50 16.69 0.71 17.37
CA SER A 50 15.26 0.91 17.61
C SER A 50 14.40 0.18 16.58
N GLU A 51 15.02 -0.38 15.54
CA GLU A 51 14.36 -1.20 14.53
C GLU A 51 14.59 -2.70 14.76
N LEU A 52 13.58 -3.52 14.43
CA LEU A 52 13.60 -4.97 14.65
C LEU A 52 14.64 -5.70 13.77
N THR A 53 14.94 -5.16 12.59
CA THR A 53 16.02 -5.64 11.71
C THR A 53 17.40 -5.18 12.17
N GLY A 54 17.47 -4.22 13.10
CA GLY A 54 18.70 -3.56 13.55
C GLY A 54 19.26 -2.51 12.57
N ILE A 55 18.53 -2.20 11.49
CA ILE A 55 18.92 -1.20 10.50
C ILE A 55 17.72 -0.32 10.12
N ARG A 56 18.01 0.85 9.56
CA ARG A 56 17.03 1.65 8.79
C ARG A 56 17.60 2.02 7.42
N ILE A 57 16.71 2.23 6.46
CA ILE A 57 17.08 2.74 5.14
C ILE A 57 17.69 4.15 5.27
N ASN A 58 18.70 4.42 4.45
CA ASN A 58 19.44 5.68 4.42
C ASN A 58 19.90 5.99 2.99
N LEU A 59 18.93 6.20 2.11
CA LEU A 59 19.14 6.66 0.74
C LEU A 59 19.55 8.14 0.73
N PRO A 60 20.46 8.55 -0.19
CA PRO A 60 20.82 9.95 -0.36
C PRO A 60 19.60 10.79 -0.74
N VAL A 61 19.31 11.83 0.05
CA VAL A 61 18.26 12.82 -0.26
C VAL A 61 18.92 13.99 -1.00
N PRO A 62 18.44 14.38 -2.20
CA PRO A 62 18.99 15.52 -2.94
C PRO A 62 18.67 16.84 -2.24
N VAL A 63 19.25 17.95 -2.72
CA VAL A 63 18.83 19.28 -2.28
C VAL A 63 17.38 19.51 -2.74
N CYS A 64 16.51 19.82 -1.79
CA CYS A 64 15.08 19.93 -2.02
C CYS A 64 14.66 21.36 -2.35
N ASP A 65 13.89 21.51 -3.43
CA ASP A 65 13.24 22.74 -3.88
C ASP A 65 11.80 22.45 -4.35
N ALA A 66 11.12 23.47 -4.89
CA ALA A 66 9.74 23.35 -5.32
C ALA A 66 9.52 22.40 -6.51
N THR A 67 10.57 22.01 -7.23
CA THR A 67 10.49 21.14 -8.42
C THR A 67 10.72 19.67 -8.11
N ASN A 68 11.35 19.34 -6.97
CA ASN A 68 11.64 17.97 -6.55
C ASN A 68 11.14 17.65 -5.13
N SER A 69 10.28 18.49 -4.54
CA SER A 69 9.78 18.30 -3.17
C SER A 69 9.18 16.91 -2.94
N SER A 70 8.38 16.40 -3.88
CA SER A 70 7.79 15.06 -3.76
C SER A 70 8.84 13.95 -3.70
N VAL A 71 9.95 14.08 -4.45
CA VAL A 71 11.05 13.10 -4.43
C VAL A 71 11.74 13.12 -3.07
N CYS A 72 11.93 14.30 -2.50
CA CYS A 72 12.49 14.43 -1.16
C CYS A 72 11.57 13.87 -0.08
N ASP A 73 10.27 14.13 -0.16
CA ASP A 73 9.28 13.62 0.78
C ASP A 73 9.23 12.08 0.72
N ASP A 74 9.20 11.51 -0.50
CA ASP A 74 9.24 10.05 -0.71
C ASP A 74 10.51 9.43 -0.12
N LEU A 75 11.68 10.01 -0.39
CA LEU A 75 12.95 9.51 0.16
C LEU A 75 13.02 9.66 1.68
N THR A 76 12.41 10.72 2.23
CA THR A 76 12.32 10.91 3.68
C THR A 76 11.49 9.79 4.30
N LEU A 77 10.34 9.45 3.72
CA LEU A 77 9.48 8.35 4.20
C LEU A 77 10.14 6.97 4.01
N LEU A 78 10.83 6.75 2.89
CA LEU A 78 11.59 5.52 2.66
C LEU A 78 12.71 5.34 3.68
N ASN A 79 13.39 6.42 4.07
CA ASN A 79 14.45 6.42 5.09
C ASN A 79 13.95 6.18 6.53
N LEU A 80 12.63 6.05 6.72
CA LEU A 80 12.04 5.61 7.98
C LEU A 80 11.88 4.09 8.06
N GLN A 81 11.93 3.37 6.93
CA GLN A 81 11.71 1.93 6.89
C GLN A 81 12.88 1.17 7.53
N ASP A 82 12.55 0.06 8.20
CA ASP A 82 13.52 -0.84 8.83
C ASP A 82 14.15 -1.85 7.86
N GLY A 83 13.97 -1.69 6.55
CA GLY A 83 14.54 -2.56 5.55
C GLY A 83 13.94 -2.32 4.18
N PHE A 84 14.20 -3.23 3.25
CA PHE A 84 13.64 -3.19 1.90
C PHE A 84 12.36 -4.04 1.81
N ASP A 85 11.45 -3.65 0.93
CA ASP A 85 10.19 -4.36 0.66
C ASP A 85 10.38 -5.88 0.48
N LEU A 86 9.37 -6.67 0.84
CA LEU A 86 9.38 -8.14 0.75
C LEU A 86 9.40 -8.69 -0.69
N ARG A 87 9.19 -7.83 -1.68
CA ARG A 87 9.30 -8.13 -3.11
C ARG A 87 9.86 -6.90 -3.84
N PRO A 88 11.11 -6.52 -3.53
CA PRO A 88 11.65 -5.25 -3.96
C PRO A 88 11.82 -5.22 -5.47
N ARG A 89 11.68 -4.04 -6.07
CA ARG A 89 12.09 -3.84 -7.46
C ARG A 89 13.61 -3.89 -7.52
N VAL A 90 14.13 -4.94 -8.13
CA VAL A 90 15.57 -5.08 -8.39
C VAL A 90 15.93 -4.23 -9.59
N THR A 91 17.03 -3.47 -9.50
CA THR A 91 17.61 -2.73 -10.63
C THR A 91 19.07 -3.09 -10.80
N VAL A 92 19.49 -3.34 -12.04
CA VAL A 92 20.86 -3.69 -12.42
C VAL A 92 21.29 -2.72 -13.53
N PRO A 93 22.09 -1.70 -13.20
CA PRO A 93 22.65 -0.78 -14.17
C PRO A 93 23.87 -1.39 -14.88
N PHE A 94 23.99 -1.15 -16.19
CA PHE A 94 25.09 -1.59 -17.04
C PHE A 94 25.80 -0.41 -17.71
N THR A 95 27.06 -0.56 -18.11
CA THR A 95 27.79 0.48 -18.89
C THR A 95 27.29 0.65 -20.32
N GLY A 96 26.45 -0.27 -20.81
CA GLY A 96 25.99 -0.28 -22.19
C GLY A 96 24.83 -1.26 -22.40
N PRO A 97 24.35 -1.38 -23.64
CA PRO A 97 23.15 -2.14 -23.95
C PRO A 97 23.38 -3.66 -23.83
N ILE A 98 22.37 -4.35 -23.30
CA ILE A 98 22.33 -5.82 -23.20
C ILE A 98 21.24 -6.41 -24.09
N ASP A 99 21.35 -7.69 -24.40
CA ASP A 99 20.26 -8.48 -24.96
C ASP A 99 19.44 -9.11 -23.83
N VAL A 100 18.28 -8.52 -23.55
CA VAL A 100 17.37 -8.97 -22.49
C VAL A 100 16.89 -10.40 -22.70
N SER A 101 16.84 -10.89 -23.94
CA SER A 101 16.42 -12.28 -24.24
C SER A 101 17.39 -13.33 -23.70
N THR A 102 18.61 -12.92 -23.36
CA THR A 102 19.63 -13.80 -22.78
C THR A 102 19.57 -13.91 -21.26
N VAL A 103 18.74 -13.10 -20.60
CA VAL A 103 18.64 -13.11 -19.13
C VAL A 103 17.76 -14.28 -18.69
N THR A 104 18.35 -15.25 -18.00
CA THR A 104 17.64 -16.41 -17.46
C THR A 104 17.52 -16.39 -15.93
N ALA A 105 16.74 -17.34 -15.39
CA ALA A 105 16.62 -17.58 -13.95
C ALA A 105 17.96 -17.93 -13.27
N ALA A 106 18.96 -18.40 -14.02
CA ALA A 106 20.31 -18.67 -13.51
C ALA A 106 21.22 -17.44 -13.53
N ASP A 107 20.83 -16.39 -14.26
CA ASP A 107 21.68 -15.21 -14.47
C ASP A 107 21.30 -14.03 -13.58
N LEU A 108 20.01 -13.93 -13.22
CA LEU A 108 19.48 -12.87 -12.36
C LEU A 108 18.46 -13.43 -11.38
N TYR A 109 18.85 -13.53 -10.11
CA TYR A 109 18.02 -14.13 -9.06
C TYR A 109 18.32 -13.54 -7.69
N VAL A 110 17.44 -13.79 -6.72
CA VAL A 110 17.67 -13.52 -5.30
C VAL A 110 17.96 -14.82 -4.58
N THR A 111 19.03 -14.86 -3.79
CA THR A 111 19.37 -15.98 -2.91
C THR A 111 19.25 -15.58 -1.44
N GLY A 112 18.92 -16.54 -0.57
CA GLY A 112 18.74 -16.32 0.86
C GLY A 112 19.10 -17.54 1.71
N PRO A 113 18.75 -17.51 3.01
CA PRO A 113 19.06 -18.58 3.96
C PRO A 113 18.43 -19.92 3.57
N GLY A 114 19.02 -21.02 4.04
CA GLY A 114 18.49 -22.37 3.81
C GLY A 114 18.50 -22.81 2.35
N GLY A 115 19.32 -22.19 1.49
CA GLY A 115 19.37 -22.49 0.06
C GLY A 115 18.21 -21.90 -0.74
N PHE A 116 17.45 -20.96 -0.18
CA PHE A 116 16.39 -20.26 -0.89
C PHE A 116 16.94 -19.54 -2.13
N SER A 117 16.28 -19.71 -3.27
CA SER A 117 16.57 -19.00 -4.51
C SER A 117 15.27 -18.74 -5.27
N THR A 118 15.10 -17.51 -5.75
CA THR A 118 13.94 -17.12 -6.57
C THR A 118 14.41 -16.24 -7.75
N PRO A 119 13.97 -16.53 -8.99
CA PRO A 119 14.39 -15.73 -10.14
C PRO A 119 13.80 -14.32 -10.12
N ILE A 120 14.49 -13.39 -10.76
CA ILE A 120 13.90 -12.09 -11.09
C ILE A 120 13.10 -12.21 -12.39
N THR A 121 11.85 -11.76 -12.33
CA THR A 121 10.88 -11.84 -13.42
C THR A 121 10.33 -10.45 -13.74
N GLN A 122 9.42 -10.37 -14.72
CA GLN A 122 8.81 -9.10 -15.17
C GLN A 122 9.87 -8.07 -15.57
N LEU A 123 10.84 -8.53 -16.36
CA LEU A 123 11.99 -7.75 -16.76
C LEU A 123 11.57 -6.56 -17.63
N VAL A 124 12.10 -5.38 -17.30
CA VAL A 124 11.93 -4.12 -18.03
C VAL A 124 13.30 -3.52 -18.28
N TRP A 125 13.59 -3.17 -19.53
CA TRP A 125 14.84 -2.53 -19.93
C TRP A 125 14.63 -1.05 -20.23
N ASP A 126 15.43 -0.19 -19.61
CA ASP A 126 15.53 1.23 -19.97
C ASP A 126 16.80 1.48 -20.81
N PRO A 127 16.66 1.71 -22.13
CA PRO A 127 17.80 1.94 -23.01
C PRO A 127 18.46 3.31 -22.82
N LYS A 128 17.83 4.27 -22.11
CA LYS A 128 18.43 5.59 -21.87
C LYS A 128 19.47 5.52 -20.75
N THR A 129 19.14 4.77 -19.70
CA THR A 129 19.98 4.64 -18.50
C THR A 129 20.76 3.32 -18.47
N ASN A 130 20.52 2.42 -19.43
CA ASN A 130 21.06 1.06 -19.46
C ASN A 130 20.76 0.27 -18.17
N VAL A 131 19.53 0.41 -17.65
CA VAL A 131 19.09 -0.25 -16.43
C VAL A 131 18.11 -1.37 -16.77
N LEU A 132 18.44 -2.58 -16.32
CA LEU A 132 17.49 -3.69 -16.27
C LEU A 132 16.78 -3.66 -14.92
N ALA A 133 15.46 -3.72 -14.92
CA ALA A 133 14.65 -3.81 -13.70
C ALA A 133 13.76 -5.05 -13.72
N GLY A 134 13.44 -5.58 -12.54
CA GLY A 134 12.49 -6.68 -12.40
C GLY A 134 12.07 -6.87 -10.94
N THR A 135 11.31 -7.93 -10.67
CA THR A 135 10.90 -8.29 -9.30
C THR A 135 11.13 -9.77 -9.03
N PRO A 136 11.44 -10.17 -7.79
CA PRO A 136 11.44 -11.58 -7.40
C PRO A 136 10.12 -12.25 -7.75
N SER A 137 10.17 -13.50 -8.21
CA SER A 137 8.98 -14.30 -8.49
C SER A 137 8.21 -14.62 -7.19
N ASP A 138 8.95 -14.93 -6.13
CA ASP A 138 8.39 -15.28 -4.83
C ASP A 138 8.47 -14.11 -3.84
N PHE A 139 7.56 -14.11 -2.86
CA PHE A 139 7.67 -13.22 -1.71
C PHE A 139 8.83 -13.66 -0.81
N LEU A 140 9.61 -12.69 -0.36
CA LEU A 140 10.69 -12.89 0.58
C LEU A 140 10.15 -12.89 2.02
N ARG A 141 10.80 -13.62 2.91
CA ARG A 141 10.52 -13.56 4.35
C ARG A 141 10.98 -12.21 4.91
N GLU A 142 10.20 -11.63 5.81
CA GLU A 142 10.54 -10.41 6.55
C GLU A 142 11.80 -10.58 7.42
N SER A 143 12.45 -9.48 7.79
CA SER A 143 13.65 -9.44 8.65
C SER A 143 14.74 -10.46 8.26
N THR A 144 14.99 -10.62 6.96
CA THR A 144 15.88 -11.66 6.44
C THR A 144 16.90 -11.07 5.48
N ASN A 145 18.15 -11.55 5.57
CA ASN A 145 19.24 -11.14 4.69
C ASN A 145 19.21 -11.95 3.39
N TYR A 146 19.15 -11.25 2.27
CA TYR A 146 19.21 -11.81 0.92
C TYR A 146 20.35 -11.20 0.12
N SER A 147 20.63 -11.79 -1.04
CA SER A 147 21.50 -11.21 -2.06
C SER A 147 20.86 -11.27 -3.43
N VAL A 148 20.80 -10.14 -4.13
CA VAL A 148 20.61 -10.14 -5.59
C VAL A 148 21.90 -10.65 -6.21
N VAL A 149 21.79 -11.56 -7.17
CA VAL A 149 22.92 -12.16 -7.88
C VAL A 149 22.79 -11.88 -9.37
N VAL A 150 23.89 -11.44 -10.00
CA VAL A 150 24.00 -11.21 -11.45
C VAL A 150 25.23 -11.95 -11.97
N THR A 151 25.06 -12.80 -12.97
CA THR A 151 26.15 -13.60 -13.55
C THR A 151 26.62 -13.07 -14.91
N SER A 152 27.72 -13.62 -15.41
CA SER A 152 28.25 -13.35 -16.76
C SER A 152 27.55 -14.14 -17.87
N GLY A 153 26.45 -14.84 -17.59
CA GLY A 153 25.63 -15.51 -18.60
C GLY A 153 24.87 -14.52 -19.50
N ILE A 154 24.52 -13.34 -18.96
CA ILE A 154 23.90 -12.23 -19.69
C ILE A 154 24.83 -11.76 -20.82
N LYS A 155 24.27 -11.49 -22.00
CA LYS A 155 25.03 -11.03 -23.18
C LYS A 155 24.76 -9.56 -23.52
N ASP A 156 25.77 -8.91 -24.07
CA ASP A 156 25.61 -7.63 -24.77
C ASP A 156 24.92 -7.84 -26.12
N THR A 157 24.51 -6.74 -26.77
CA THR A 157 23.87 -6.78 -28.11
C THR A 157 24.78 -7.28 -29.22
N SER A 158 26.08 -7.50 -28.95
CA SER A 158 27.05 -8.12 -29.85
C SER A 158 27.26 -9.61 -29.54
N GLY A 159 26.49 -10.20 -28.62
CA GLY A 159 26.57 -11.61 -28.23
C GLY A 159 27.71 -11.95 -27.26
N ARG A 160 28.45 -10.96 -26.74
CA ARG A 160 29.55 -11.18 -25.78
C ARG A 160 29.00 -11.20 -24.35
N SER A 161 29.53 -12.06 -23.49
CA SER A 161 29.19 -12.02 -22.06
C SER A 161 29.50 -10.66 -21.45
N VAL A 162 28.56 -10.15 -20.65
CA VAL A 162 28.78 -8.97 -19.81
C VAL A 162 29.80 -9.31 -18.72
N ILE A 163 30.56 -8.31 -18.29
CA ILE A 163 31.45 -8.41 -17.14
C ILE A 163 30.60 -8.25 -15.87
N ALA A 164 30.37 -9.36 -15.18
CA ALA A 164 29.72 -9.39 -13.88
C ALA A 164 30.77 -9.43 -12.76
N CYS A 165 31.37 -8.27 -12.45
CA CYS A 165 32.38 -8.15 -11.39
C CYS A 165 33.51 -9.19 -11.56
N THR A 166 33.92 -9.88 -10.51
CA THR A 166 34.86 -11.03 -10.55
C THR A 166 34.14 -12.35 -10.84
N GLY A 167 33.31 -12.39 -11.88
CA GLY A 167 32.54 -13.56 -12.33
C GLY A 167 31.07 -13.54 -11.94
N VAL A 168 30.76 -13.04 -10.74
CA VAL A 168 29.40 -12.80 -10.23
C VAL A 168 29.37 -11.46 -9.50
N CYS A 169 28.40 -10.61 -9.82
CA CYS A 169 28.07 -9.45 -8.99
C CYS A 169 26.99 -9.84 -7.99
N SER A 170 27.09 -9.33 -6.77
CA SER A 170 26.03 -9.48 -5.78
C SER A 170 25.78 -8.17 -5.02
N SER A 171 24.55 -8.02 -4.55
CA SER A 171 24.16 -6.94 -3.64
C SER A 171 23.35 -7.53 -2.50
N THR A 172 23.87 -7.40 -1.28
CA THR A 172 23.20 -7.86 -0.06
C THR A 172 22.17 -6.84 0.38
N PHE A 173 21.01 -7.32 0.84
CA PHE A 173 19.98 -6.46 1.40
C PHE A 173 19.20 -7.19 2.49
N THR A 174 18.64 -6.44 3.44
CA THR A 174 17.76 -6.96 4.49
C THR A 174 16.34 -6.53 4.21
N THR A 175 15.41 -7.46 4.21
CA THR A 175 13.99 -7.15 4.06
C THR A 175 13.42 -6.53 5.34
N GLU A 176 12.50 -5.58 5.20
CA GLU A 176 11.76 -4.91 6.27
C GLU A 176 10.93 -5.87 7.12
N THR A 177 10.41 -5.37 8.24
CA THR A 177 9.32 -6.02 8.96
C THR A 177 7.96 -5.52 8.48
N ALA A 178 7.03 -6.44 8.17
CA ALA A 178 5.72 -6.08 7.62
C ALA A 178 4.57 -6.33 8.61
N THR A 179 4.76 -7.30 9.51
CA THR A 179 3.73 -7.77 10.44
C THR A 179 3.71 -7.07 11.81
N PRO A 180 4.86 -6.77 12.44
CA PRO A 180 4.91 -6.41 13.86
C PRO A 180 4.08 -5.19 14.26
N GLU A 181 4.06 -4.14 13.43
CA GLU A 181 3.34 -2.90 13.76
C GLU A 181 1.84 -3.15 13.98
N LEU A 182 1.17 -3.76 13.01
CA LEU A 182 -0.26 -4.08 13.10
C LEU A 182 -0.57 -5.14 14.15
N ALA A 183 0.34 -6.10 14.36
CA ALA A 183 0.20 -7.11 15.41
C ALA A 183 0.25 -6.48 16.82
N ASN A 184 1.18 -5.56 17.04
CA ASN A 184 1.32 -4.82 18.30
C ASN A 184 0.13 -3.89 18.53
N MET A 185 -0.36 -3.21 17.49
CA MET A 185 -1.59 -2.41 17.57
C MET A 185 -2.80 -3.27 17.95
N ARG A 186 -2.96 -4.46 17.33
CA ARG A 186 -4.03 -5.40 17.69
C ARG A 186 -3.91 -5.83 19.14
N ALA A 187 -2.72 -6.25 19.58
CA ALA A 187 -2.51 -6.68 20.95
C ALA A 187 -2.84 -5.58 21.97
N SER A 188 -2.49 -4.32 21.67
CA SER A 188 -2.81 -3.14 22.49
C SER A 188 -4.32 -2.82 22.53
N LEU A 189 -5.04 -3.07 21.45
CA LEU A 189 -6.50 -2.96 21.42
C LEU A 189 -7.15 -4.08 22.25
N ASP A 190 -6.68 -5.32 22.09
CA ASP A 190 -7.22 -6.50 22.78
C ASP A 190 -6.96 -6.43 24.30
N SER A 191 -5.78 -6.00 24.73
CA SER A 191 -5.45 -5.80 26.15
C SER A 191 -6.23 -4.64 26.77
N GLY A 192 -6.65 -3.67 25.95
CA GLY A 192 -7.30 -2.45 26.39
C GLY A 192 -6.37 -1.25 26.60
N ASP A 193 -5.06 -1.43 26.44
CA ASP A 193 -4.06 -0.38 26.66
C ASP A 193 -4.24 0.80 25.70
N ALA A 194 -4.60 0.52 24.45
CA ALA A 194 -4.89 1.55 23.45
C ALA A 194 -6.03 2.47 23.90
N TYR A 195 -7.08 1.91 24.50
CA TYR A 195 -8.21 2.68 25.01
C TYR A 195 -7.81 3.56 26.20
N ALA A 196 -7.04 3.00 27.14
CA ALA A 196 -6.53 3.76 28.28
C ALA A 196 -5.65 4.94 27.83
N ARG A 197 -4.71 4.70 26.90
CA ARG A 197 -3.84 5.75 26.34
C ARG A 197 -4.62 6.82 25.58
N ALA A 198 -5.71 6.44 24.91
CA ALA A 198 -6.61 7.37 24.23
C ALA A 198 -7.55 8.13 25.18
N GLY A 199 -7.53 7.86 26.49
CA GLY A 199 -8.43 8.46 27.47
C GLY A 199 -9.87 7.96 27.37
N ILE A 200 -10.08 6.76 26.81
CA ILE A 200 -11.40 6.15 26.62
C ILE A 200 -11.70 5.25 27.82
N THR A 201 -12.58 5.72 28.70
CA THR A 201 -13.04 4.98 29.88
C THR A 201 -14.29 4.15 29.60
N ASP A 202 -15.22 4.68 28.80
CA ASP A 202 -16.41 3.98 28.34
C ASP A 202 -16.23 3.48 26.90
N ARG A 203 -16.17 2.16 26.74
CA ARG A 203 -16.08 1.47 25.44
C ARG A 203 -17.45 1.14 24.86
N GLY A 204 -18.52 1.45 25.59
CA GLY A 204 -19.90 1.21 25.18
C GLY A 204 -20.29 2.05 23.97
N ALA A 205 -21.22 1.51 23.18
CA ALA A 205 -21.91 2.28 22.17
C ALA A 205 -23.00 3.13 22.83
N THR A 206 -23.11 4.38 22.37
CA THR A 206 -24.25 5.25 22.66
C THR A 206 -25.16 5.33 21.44
N PHE A 207 -26.46 5.29 21.69
CA PHE A 207 -27.51 5.53 20.69
C PHE A 207 -28.17 6.88 20.92
N LEU A 208 -27.38 7.85 21.39
CA LEU A 208 -27.78 9.23 21.58
C LEU A 208 -27.06 10.12 20.57
N GLN A 209 -27.81 10.94 19.85
CA GLN A 209 -27.29 12.03 19.03
C GLN A 209 -27.77 13.36 19.63
N ALA A 210 -26.84 14.22 20.02
CA ALA A 210 -27.14 15.49 20.72
C ALA A 210 -28.07 15.33 21.95
N GLY A 211 -27.92 14.22 22.69
CA GLY A 211 -28.74 13.90 23.87
C GLY A 211 -30.10 13.26 23.56
N VAL A 212 -30.46 13.12 22.28
CA VAL A 212 -31.73 12.52 21.84
C VAL A 212 -31.49 11.07 21.43
N ARG A 213 -32.41 10.17 21.80
CA ARG A 213 -32.37 8.78 21.39
C ARG A 213 -32.51 8.65 19.87
N ASP A 214 -31.50 8.06 19.25
CA ASP A 214 -31.36 7.87 17.81
C ASP A 214 -31.73 6.42 17.42
N VAL A 215 -32.91 6.00 17.90
CA VAL A 215 -33.47 4.66 17.71
C VAL A 215 -34.93 4.80 17.32
N PHE A 216 -35.29 4.24 16.16
CA PHE A 216 -36.60 4.41 15.55
C PHE A 216 -37.28 3.06 15.37
N PRO A 217 -38.52 2.88 15.87
CA PRO A 217 -39.35 1.74 15.50
C PRO A 217 -39.51 1.71 13.98
N ALA A 218 -39.16 0.59 13.34
CA ALA A 218 -39.17 0.48 11.89
C ALA A 218 -40.56 0.74 11.30
N ALA A 219 -41.62 0.37 12.02
CA ALA A 219 -43.01 0.63 11.64
C ALA A 219 -43.38 2.13 11.57
N THR A 220 -42.60 3.01 12.21
CA THR A 220 -42.84 4.47 12.20
C THR A 220 -41.97 5.23 11.21
N VAL A 221 -40.99 4.56 10.58
CA VAL A 221 -40.06 5.18 9.63
C VAL A 221 -40.64 5.10 8.23
N THR A 222 -41.00 6.25 7.67
CA THR A 222 -41.50 6.34 6.29
C THR A 222 -40.36 6.53 5.29
N GLU A 223 -39.28 7.20 5.71
CA GLU A 223 -38.20 7.62 4.85
C GLU A 223 -36.89 7.75 5.62
N ILE A 224 -35.77 7.48 4.93
CA ILE A 224 -34.41 7.68 5.45
C ILE A 224 -33.65 8.53 4.43
N GLU A 225 -33.19 9.71 4.85
CA GLU A 225 -32.40 10.62 4.02
C GLU A 225 -30.96 10.72 4.53
N ARG A 226 -29.99 10.68 3.61
CA ARG A 226 -28.57 10.91 3.89
C ARG A 226 -28.16 12.29 3.41
N GLY A 227 -27.61 13.10 4.30
CA GLY A 227 -26.87 14.32 3.96
C GLY A 227 -25.38 14.05 3.79
N ASP A 228 -24.87 14.28 2.58
CA ASP A 228 -23.46 14.14 2.23
C ASP A 228 -22.79 15.51 2.10
N GLN A 229 -21.59 15.65 2.66
CA GLN A 229 -20.75 16.80 2.39
C GLN A 229 -20.04 16.61 1.06
N VAL A 230 -20.46 17.37 0.05
CA VAL A 230 -19.96 17.27 -1.34
C VAL A 230 -19.05 18.43 -1.74
N TYR A 231 -18.85 19.40 -0.84
CA TYR A 231 -17.96 20.54 -1.03
C TYR A 231 -16.76 20.45 -0.08
N ALA A 232 -15.61 20.98 -0.52
CA ALA A 232 -14.43 21.09 0.32
C ALA A 232 -14.64 22.04 1.52
N ASP A 233 -15.43 23.10 1.32
CA ASP A 233 -15.81 24.05 2.36
C ASP A 233 -16.88 23.44 3.28
N PRO A 234 -16.55 23.14 4.56
CA PRO A 234 -17.45 22.48 5.51
C PRO A 234 -18.65 23.33 5.94
N THR A 235 -18.68 24.62 5.58
CA THR A 235 -19.80 25.52 5.88
C THR A 235 -20.91 25.44 4.83
N LYS A 236 -20.63 24.84 3.66
CA LYS A 236 -21.63 24.64 2.61
C LYS A 236 -22.71 23.65 3.06
N PRO A 237 -23.96 23.80 2.56
CA PRO A 237 -25.04 22.90 2.91
C PRO A 237 -24.75 21.48 2.42
N LEU A 238 -25.25 20.50 3.17
CA LEU A 238 -25.19 19.10 2.78
C LEU A 238 -26.10 18.83 1.57
N ALA A 239 -25.66 17.93 0.69
CA ALA A 239 -26.50 17.39 -0.37
C ALA A 239 -27.30 16.21 0.17
N PHE A 240 -28.63 16.31 0.14
CA PHE A 240 -29.51 15.25 0.65
C PHE A 240 -29.91 14.28 -0.47
N SER A 241 -29.92 13.00 -0.13
CA SER A 241 -30.38 11.94 -1.03
C SER A 241 -31.11 10.85 -0.25
N LEU A 242 -32.14 10.29 -0.87
CA LEU A 242 -32.86 9.15 -0.36
C LEU A 242 -31.94 7.93 -0.19
N VAL A 243 -32.07 7.25 0.95
CA VAL A 243 -31.44 5.95 1.18
C VAL A 243 -32.46 4.88 0.83
N PRO A 244 -32.27 4.13 -0.28
CA PRO A 244 -33.18 3.05 -0.59
C PRO A 244 -33.07 1.97 0.48
N ASN A 245 -34.21 1.56 1.01
CA ASN A 245 -34.28 0.60 2.11
C ASN A 245 -35.04 -0.65 1.68
N SER A 246 -34.29 -1.71 1.41
CA SER A 246 -34.84 -3.03 1.08
C SER A 246 -35.00 -3.92 2.32
N ALA A 247 -34.42 -3.51 3.45
CA ALA A 247 -34.43 -4.23 4.72
C ALA A 247 -35.72 -3.98 5.52
N VAL A 248 -36.88 -3.84 4.87
CA VAL A 248 -38.12 -3.42 5.53
C VAL A 248 -38.87 -4.56 6.24
N THR A 249 -38.79 -5.79 5.72
CA THR A 249 -39.61 -6.89 6.25
C THR A 249 -38.99 -7.49 7.52
N GLY A 250 -39.75 -7.55 8.62
CA GLY A 250 -39.35 -8.18 9.89
C GLY A 250 -38.19 -7.49 10.61
N VAL A 251 -38.05 -6.17 10.41
CA VAL A 251 -37.21 -5.31 11.23
C VAL A 251 -38.03 -4.68 12.33
N GLY A 252 -37.50 -4.68 13.55
CA GLY A 252 -38.10 -4.03 14.71
C GLY A 252 -37.64 -2.58 14.83
N TYR A 253 -36.33 -2.34 14.69
CA TYR A 253 -35.75 -1.01 14.90
C TYR A 253 -34.64 -0.68 13.89
N TYR A 254 -34.58 0.58 13.51
CA TYR A 254 -33.39 1.22 12.95
C TYR A 254 -32.73 2.04 14.05
N ALA A 255 -31.47 1.74 14.34
CA ALA A 255 -30.71 2.41 15.38
C ALA A 255 -29.42 2.98 14.80
N PHE A 256 -29.06 4.18 15.21
CA PHE A 256 -27.84 4.84 14.81
C PHE A 256 -27.01 5.07 16.06
N GLY A 257 -25.86 4.41 16.10
CA GLY A 257 -25.01 4.39 17.26
C GLY A 257 -23.68 5.08 17.00
N SER A 258 -22.97 5.39 18.07
CA SER A 258 -21.56 5.76 17.99
C SER A 258 -20.81 5.26 19.21
N PHE A 259 -19.51 5.05 19.06
CA PHE A 259 -18.61 4.73 20.16
C PHE A 259 -17.27 5.44 19.95
N LEU A 260 -16.50 5.58 21.02
CA LEU A 260 -15.14 6.11 20.94
C LEU A 260 -14.17 4.99 20.58
N VAL A 261 -13.24 5.29 19.68
CA VAL A 261 -12.12 4.42 19.30
C VAL A 261 -10.80 5.15 19.49
N PRO A 262 -9.70 4.44 19.80
CA PRO A 262 -8.37 5.01 19.73
C PRO A 262 -8.08 5.49 18.30
N ARG A 263 -7.57 6.70 18.17
CA ARG A 263 -7.22 7.32 16.88
C ARG A 263 -5.71 7.28 16.70
N TYR A 264 -5.26 6.72 15.60
CA TYR A 264 -3.83 6.65 15.22
C TYR A 264 -3.45 7.64 14.13
N GLN A 265 -4.44 8.27 13.48
CA GLN A 265 -4.24 9.17 12.35
C GLN A 265 -4.35 10.64 12.75
N THR A 266 -3.44 11.46 12.22
CA THR A 266 -3.49 12.93 12.28
C THR A 266 -4.72 13.47 11.54
N TYR A 267 -5.25 14.62 11.96
CA TYR A 267 -6.44 15.21 11.32
C TYR A 267 -6.14 15.96 10.02
N ALA A 268 -4.93 16.51 9.88
CA ALA A 268 -4.57 17.36 8.76
C ALA A 268 -4.35 16.55 7.47
N ASP A 269 -3.75 15.38 7.60
CA ASP A 269 -3.15 14.60 6.51
C ASP A 269 -3.47 13.09 6.59
N ALA A 270 -4.22 12.63 7.62
CA ALA A 270 -4.61 11.23 7.81
C ALA A 270 -3.44 10.23 7.87
N VAL A 271 -2.27 10.72 8.31
CA VAL A 271 -1.05 9.94 8.45
C VAL A 271 -1.03 9.26 9.81
N ILE A 272 -0.62 7.98 9.84
CA ILE A 272 -0.21 7.32 11.07
C ILE A 272 1.27 7.67 11.26
N PRO A 273 1.65 8.39 12.32
CA PRO A 273 3.05 8.75 12.55
C PRO A 273 3.91 7.49 12.61
N HIS A 274 4.94 7.45 11.78
CA HIS A 274 5.92 6.37 11.84
C HIS A 274 6.62 6.37 13.19
N GLY A 275 6.80 5.18 13.77
CA GLY A 275 7.59 4.96 14.96
C GLY A 275 8.52 3.77 14.76
N PRO A 276 9.56 3.62 15.60
CA PRO A 276 10.46 2.49 15.48
C PRO A 276 9.71 1.16 15.62
N THR A 277 10.07 0.16 14.83
CA THR A 277 9.37 -1.12 14.75
C THR A 277 9.48 -1.96 16.04
N THR A 278 10.41 -1.63 16.94
CA THR A 278 10.46 -2.21 18.30
C THR A 278 9.38 -1.67 19.23
N GLN A 279 8.71 -0.57 18.88
CA GLN A 279 7.70 0.08 19.69
C GLN A 279 6.29 -0.28 19.21
N THR A 280 5.35 -0.27 20.15
CA THR A 280 3.92 -0.34 19.80
C THR A 280 3.44 1.06 19.42
N PRO A 281 2.85 1.25 18.22
CA PRO A 281 2.23 2.53 17.88
C PRO A 281 1.24 2.95 18.96
N SER A 282 1.34 4.20 19.40
CA SER A 282 0.45 4.77 20.41
C SER A 282 -0.67 5.56 19.74
N PRO A 283 -1.92 5.45 20.20
CA PRO A 283 -2.97 6.32 19.73
C PRO A 283 -2.66 7.78 20.12
N ILE A 284 -3.02 8.71 19.24
CA ILE A 284 -2.85 10.16 19.39
C ILE A 284 -4.14 10.85 19.89
N GLY A 285 -5.08 10.06 20.40
CA GLY A 285 -6.33 10.54 21.02
C GLY A 285 -7.48 9.58 20.77
N ALA A 286 -8.70 10.07 21.00
CA ALA A 286 -9.94 9.35 20.73
C ALA A 286 -10.69 9.95 19.54
N GLN A 287 -11.42 9.11 18.82
CA GLN A 287 -12.34 9.51 17.75
C GLN A 287 -13.69 8.85 17.96
N ARG A 288 -14.77 9.60 17.74
CA ARG A 288 -16.12 9.03 17.70
C ARG A 288 -16.39 8.46 16.31
N VAL A 289 -16.66 7.16 16.25
CA VAL A 289 -17.07 6.48 15.02
C VAL A 289 -18.56 6.15 15.13
N GLY A 290 -19.32 6.53 14.10
CA GLY A 290 -20.74 6.23 14.01
C GLY A 290 -20.99 4.95 13.20
N PHE A 291 -21.98 4.17 13.61
CA PHE A 291 -22.45 2.98 12.91
C PHE A 291 -23.97 3.00 12.77
N THR A 292 -24.48 2.13 11.89
CA THR A 292 -25.90 1.91 11.70
C THR A 292 -26.22 0.47 12.09
N LEU A 293 -27.32 0.26 12.79
CA LEU A 293 -27.77 -1.03 13.29
C LEU A 293 -29.22 -1.27 12.87
N ILE A 294 -29.47 -2.45 12.30
CA ILE A 294 -30.82 -2.95 11.99
C ILE A 294 -31.11 -4.07 12.97
N VAL A 295 -32.15 -3.92 13.79
CA VAL A 295 -32.53 -4.91 14.81
C VAL A 295 -33.74 -5.70 14.29
N PRO A 296 -33.70 -7.04 14.25
CA PRO A 296 -34.86 -7.84 13.85
C PRO A 296 -36.07 -7.63 14.76
N ALA A 297 -37.28 -7.80 14.20
CA ALA A 297 -38.51 -7.84 14.98
C ALA A 297 -38.59 -9.16 15.78
N GLY A 298 -39.24 -9.12 16.94
CA GLY A 298 -39.47 -10.28 17.80
C GLY A 298 -38.57 -10.32 19.04
N THR A 299 -38.57 -11.46 19.73
CA THR A 299 -37.81 -11.66 20.97
C THR A 299 -36.43 -12.22 20.65
N ALA A 300 -35.38 -11.58 21.19
CA ALA A 300 -34.03 -12.08 21.03
C ALA A 300 -33.86 -13.45 21.71
N PRO A 301 -33.02 -14.36 21.15
CA PRO A 301 -32.60 -15.57 21.85
C PRO A 301 -31.93 -15.28 23.20
N SER A 302 -31.77 -16.29 24.05
CA SER A 302 -31.15 -16.16 25.38
C SER A 302 -29.69 -15.64 25.35
N GLY A 303 -29.00 -15.75 24.22
CA GLY A 303 -27.66 -15.18 23.97
C GLY A 303 -27.65 -13.85 23.22
N GLY A 304 -28.82 -13.25 22.97
CA GLY A 304 -28.98 -12.07 22.12
C GLY A 304 -29.14 -12.43 20.64
N TRP A 305 -29.36 -11.39 19.81
CA TRP A 305 -29.38 -11.55 18.36
C TRP A 305 -27.97 -11.89 17.85
N PRO A 306 -27.82 -12.84 16.92
CA PRO A 306 -26.58 -12.97 16.15
C PRO A 306 -26.24 -11.64 15.48
N VAL A 307 -24.98 -11.21 15.60
CA VAL A 307 -24.53 -9.93 15.04
C VAL A 307 -23.72 -10.19 13.78
N ALA A 308 -24.19 -9.62 12.67
CA ALA A 308 -23.42 -9.51 11.44
C ALA A 308 -22.87 -8.09 11.31
N ILE A 309 -21.55 -7.97 11.16
CA ILE A 309 -20.89 -6.68 10.92
C ILE A 309 -20.77 -6.49 9.42
N PHE A 310 -21.45 -5.47 8.90
CA PHE A 310 -21.35 -5.05 7.51
C PHE A 310 -20.51 -3.76 7.46
N GLY A 311 -19.24 -3.88 7.08
CA GLY A 311 -18.24 -2.83 7.23
C GLY A 311 -17.55 -2.43 5.91
N PRO A 312 -17.03 -1.19 5.81
CA PRO A 312 -16.81 -0.48 4.56
C PRO A 312 -15.54 -0.82 3.79
N GLY A 313 -14.96 -2.03 3.95
CA GLY A 313 -13.72 -2.41 3.25
C GLY A 313 -13.76 -2.13 1.74
N PHE A 314 -14.97 -2.16 1.15
CA PHE A 314 -15.25 -1.79 -0.25
C PHE A 314 -16.56 -1.00 -0.47
N THR A 315 -17.28 -0.58 0.59
CA THR A 315 -18.59 0.08 0.45
C THR A 315 -18.47 1.61 0.53
N ARG A 316 -19.30 2.33 -0.23
CA ARG A 316 -19.22 3.81 -0.34
C ARG A 316 -19.68 4.51 0.93
N SER A 317 -20.50 3.83 1.75
CA SER A 317 -21.17 4.42 2.90
C SER A 317 -21.73 3.41 3.89
N LYS A 318 -21.83 3.78 5.17
CA LYS A 318 -22.50 2.99 6.23
C LYS A 318 -23.99 2.72 5.95
N TYR A 319 -24.60 3.49 5.05
CA TYR A 319 -26.00 3.35 4.65
C TYR A 319 -26.22 2.22 3.63
N ASP A 320 -25.16 1.64 3.05
CA ASP A 320 -25.29 0.51 2.14
C ASP A 320 -25.87 -0.75 2.84
N LEU A 321 -25.84 -0.78 4.18
CA LEU A 321 -26.49 -1.81 4.99
C LEU A 321 -28.01 -1.93 4.69
N PHE A 322 -28.69 -0.83 4.40
CA PHE A 322 -30.15 -0.82 4.13
C PHE A 322 -30.53 -1.51 2.80
N LEU A 323 -29.56 -1.66 1.90
CA LEU A 323 -29.72 -2.40 0.65
C LEU A 323 -29.41 -3.90 0.80
N ARG A 324 -28.73 -4.30 1.89
CA ARG A 324 -28.21 -5.65 2.10
C ARG A 324 -28.91 -6.41 3.23
N GLY A 325 -29.71 -5.73 4.06
CA GLY A 325 -30.39 -6.37 5.20
C GLY A 325 -31.36 -7.50 4.81
N SER A 326 -31.90 -7.50 3.59
CA SER A 326 -32.71 -8.61 3.06
C SER A 326 -31.87 -9.85 2.74
N GLU A 327 -30.63 -9.69 2.28
CA GLU A 327 -29.70 -10.78 1.93
C GLU A 327 -29.09 -11.45 3.18
N CYS A 328 -28.85 -10.69 4.25
CA CYS A 328 -28.46 -11.25 5.56
C CYS A 328 -29.49 -12.24 6.12
N ARG A 329 -30.77 -12.08 5.78
CA ARG A 329 -31.82 -13.04 6.13
C ARG A 329 -31.75 -14.32 5.28
N GLN A 330 -31.40 -14.20 3.99
CA GLN A 330 -31.40 -15.33 3.07
C GLN A 330 -30.32 -16.36 3.46
N GLY A 331 -29.11 -15.91 3.79
CA GLY A 331 -28.04 -16.82 4.24
C GLY A 331 -28.37 -17.58 5.53
N HIS A 332 -29.22 -17.01 6.40
CA HIS A 332 -29.66 -17.67 7.63
C HIS A 332 -30.74 -18.74 7.42
N ARG A 333 -31.40 -18.77 6.26
CA ARG A 333 -32.35 -19.84 5.89
C ARG A 333 -31.67 -21.04 5.23
N ASP A 334 -30.53 -20.83 4.57
CA ASP A 334 -29.82 -21.88 3.84
C ASP A 334 -28.84 -22.66 4.74
N ASP A 335 -28.37 -22.09 5.85
CA ASP A 335 -27.47 -22.76 6.80
C ASP A 335 -28.22 -23.33 8.02
N GLY A 336 -28.80 -24.52 7.86
CA GLY A 336 -29.43 -25.31 8.93
C GLY A 336 -28.46 -25.88 9.99
N HIS A 337 -27.28 -25.29 10.21
CA HIS A 337 -26.28 -25.76 11.17
C HIS A 337 -25.77 -24.63 12.08
N GLY A 338 -25.65 -24.96 13.37
CA GLY A 338 -25.34 -24.04 14.49
C GLY A 338 -24.01 -23.28 14.39
N PRO A 339 -23.66 -22.52 15.45
CA PRO A 339 -22.90 -21.27 15.35
C PRO A 339 -21.49 -21.51 14.82
N ARG A 340 -21.23 -21.08 13.59
CA ARG A 340 -19.87 -20.93 13.06
C ARG A 340 -19.67 -19.48 12.62
N ARG A 341 -18.58 -18.90 13.15
CA ARG A 341 -17.83 -17.65 12.87
C ARG A 341 -18.43 -16.60 11.91
N PRO A 342 -18.12 -15.29 12.11
CA PRO A 342 -18.61 -14.22 11.23
C PRO A 342 -18.24 -14.47 9.76
N PHE A 343 -19.26 -14.49 8.89
CA PHE A 343 -19.11 -14.65 7.45
C PHE A 343 -18.82 -13.29 6.79
N VAL A 344 -17.75 -13.20 5.99
CA VAL A 344 -17.33 -11.97 5.29
C VAL A 344 -17.50 -12.16 3.78
N TRP A 345 -18.34 -11.33 3.15
CA TRP A 345 -18.62 -11.36 1.70
C TRP A 345 -17.63 -10.48 0.89
N PRO A 346 -17.07 -10.95 -0.25
CA PRO A 346 -16.28 -10.10 -1.14
C PRO A 346 -17.01 -9.75 -2.46
N SER A 347 -16.96 -8.49 -2.95
CA SER A 347 -16.90 -8.21 -4.43
C SER A 347 -16.73 -6.74 -4.89
N LYS A 348 -15.87 -6.59 -5.93
CA LYS A 348 -15.70 -5.66 -7.10
C LYS A 348 -15.71 -4.10 -7.00
N ARG A 349 -14.71 -3.52 -7.71
CA ARG A 349 -14.12 -2.15 -7.63
C ARG A 349 -14.86 -1.02 -8.37
N ARG A 350 -14.75 0.21 -7.83
CA ARG A 350 -14.23 1.46 -8.50
C ARG A 350 -14.06 2.60 -7.45
N GLY A 351 -12.96 3.36 -7.51
CA GLY A 351 -12.43 4.22 -6.43
C GLY A 351 -12.83 5.71 -6.43
N CYS A 352 -12.48 6.42 -5.34
CA CYS A 352 -12.65 7.87 -5.14
C CYS A 352 -11.41 8.43 -4.38
N PRO A 353 -10.97 9.70 -4.58
CA PRO A 353 -9.66 10.21 -4.16
C PRO A 353 -9.59 10.73 -2.69
N PRO A 354 -8.38 10.98 -2.14
CA PRO A 354 -8.14 11.33 -0.73
C PRO A 354 -8.42 12.80 -0.41
N GLY A 355 -8.94 13.09 0.80
CA GLY A 355 -9.11 14.45 1.35
C GLY A 355 -10.45 14.78 2.01
N CYS A 356 -11.46 13.91 1.96
CA CYS A 356 -12.77 14.19 2.55
C CYS A 356 -12.87 13.70 4.01
N SER A 357 -12.75 14.61 4.99
CA SER A 357 -13.32 14.40 6.32
C SER A 357 -14.86 14.45 6.21
N ARG A 358 -15.50 13.29 6.24
CA ARG A 358 -16.95 13.17 6.04
C ARG A 358 -17.70 13.36 7.36
N ARG A 359 -18.34 14.52 7.55
CA ARG A 359 -19.44 14.68 8.51
C ARG A 359 -20.74 14.24 7.84
N TYR A 360 -21.50 13.38 8.50
CA TYR A 360 -22.80 12.91 8.03
C TYR A 360 -23.90 13.43 8.95
N LEU A 361 -24.96 14.01 8.39
CA LEU A 361 -26.19 14.35 9.09
C LEU A 361 -27.32 13.48 8.55
N LEU A 362 -28.08 12.85 9.45
CA LEU A 362 -29.22 12.02 9.12
C LEU A 362 -30.50 12.74 9.57
N ARG A 363 -31.55 12.71 8.74
CA ARG A 363 -32.91 13.05 9.15
C ARG A 363 -33.79 11.82 9.01
N VAL A 364 -34.52 11.50 10.07
CA VAL A 364 -35.55 10.46 10.09
C VAL A 364 -36.86 11.15 10.42
N TRP A 365 -37.86 11.00 9.55
CA TRP A 365 -39.17 11.61 9.72
C TRP A 365 -40.12 10.61 10.41
N PRO A 366 -40.53 10.85 11.67
CA PRO A 366 -41.64 10.11 12.25
C PRO A 366 -42.97 10.64 11.68
N GLY A 367 -43.86 9.75 11.29
CA GLY A 367 -45.20 10.13 10.83
C GLY A 367 -46.01 10.81 11.95
N ARG A 368 -46.59 12.00 11.67
CA ARG A 368 -47.71 12.52 12.47
C ARG A 368 -48.93 11.65 12.17
N GLY A 369 -49.48 10.99 13.19
CA GLY A 369 -50.77 10.32 13.08
C GLY A 369 -51.88 11.31 12.71
N PRO A 370 -52.96 10.85 12.05
CA PRO A 370 -54.12 11.69 11.79
C PRO A 370 -54.76 12.06 13.13
N GLY A 371 -54.94 13.36 13.36
CA GLY A 371 -55.49 13.89 14.59
C GLY A 371 -56.89 13.35 14.90
N ARG A 372 -57.14 13.17 16.19
CA ARG A 372 -58.45 13.38 16.80
C ARG A 372 -58.29 14.36 17.95
#